data_AF-A0A1D7U050-F1
#
_entry.id   AF-A0A1D7U050-F1
#
_cell.length_a   1.000
_cell.length_b   1.000
_cell.length_c   1.000
_cell.angle_alpha   90.00
_cell.angle_beta   90.00
_cell.angle_gamma   90.00
#
_symmetry.space_group_name_H-M   'P 1'
#
loop_
_entity.id
_entity.type
_entity.pdbx_description
1 polymer ?
#
loop_
_entity_poly.entity_id
_entity_poly.type
_entity_poly.pdbx_seq_one_letter_code
_entity_poly.pdbx_strand_id
1 'polypeptide(L)'
;MTSGSLIGASANSGRVATLRDGCIVALALVAVSLAAMLSLPQAPLGRAVPQAIIFPPWMPQQDAMAQSLAAGHRVLRGGISPFIVIVAAAEAGAETARPRGALLMLALDGLAGCLDSRASAEPSL
;
A
#
# COMPACT_ATOMS: atom_id res chain seq x y z
N MET A 1 -20.74 28.19 55.48
CA MET A 1 -21.52 27.15 54.78
C MET A 1 -20.95 27.01 53.38
N THR A 2 -20.37 25.84 53.13
CA THR A 2 -19.65 25.44 51.92
C THR A 2 -20.62 25.04 50.81
N SER A 3 -20.42 25.52 49.58
CA SER A 3 -20.92 24.84 48.38
C SER A 3 -19.91 24.98 47.27
N GLY A 4 -19.09 23.94 47.14
CA GLY A 4 -18.03 23.80 46.16
C GLY A 4 -18.56 23.29 44.82
N SER A 5 -17.99 23.87 43.77
CA SER A 5 -18.18 23.56 42.36
C SER A 5 -17.82 22.10 42.04
N LEU A 6 -18.79 21.27 41.64
CA LEU A 6 -18.57 19.88 41.20
C LEU A 6 -19.08 19.57 39.78
N ILE A 7 -19.61 20.56 39.06
CA ILE A 7 -20.25 20.34 37.75
C ILE A 7 -19.23 20.38 36.59
N GLY A 8 -18.03 20.97 36.79
CA GLY A 8 -17.03 21.15 35.74
C GLY A 8 -16.10 19.96 35.43
N ALA A 9 -15.95 19.00 36.35
CA ALA A 9 -14.97 17.91 36.19
C ALA A 9 -15.47 16.73 35.34
N SER A 10 -16.79 16.48 35.31
CA SER A 10 -17.38 15.31 34.66
C SER A 10 -17.35 15.41 33.12
N ALA A 11 -17.59 16.60 32.56
CA ALA A 11 -17.62 16.81 31.11
C ALA A 11 -16.23 16.70 30.45
N ASN A 12 -15.17 17.06 31.17
CA ASN A 12 -13.80 17.02 30.63
C ASN A 12 -13.25 15.58 30.64
N SER A 13 -13.59 14.79 31.66
CA SER A 13 -13.17 13.39 31.78
C SER A 13 -13.76 12.51 30.66
N GLY A 14 -15.01 12.77 30.25
CA GLY A 14 -15.65 12.06 29.14
C GLY A 14 -15.01 12.34 27.78
N ARG A 15 -14.56 13.57 27.53
CA ARG A 15 -13.86 13.96 26.29
C ARG A 15 -12.45 13.38 26.20
N VAL A 16 -11.71 13.37 27.30
CA VAL A 16 -10.36 12.78 27.35
C VAL A 16 -10.42 11.26 27.16
N ALA A 17 -11.44 10.59 27.72
CA ALA A 17 -11.65 9.16 27.51
C ALA A 17 -11.98 8.84 26.04
N THR A 18 -12.91 9.58 25.41
CA THR A 18 -13.25 9.38 23.99
C THR A 18 -12.10 9.67 23.04
N LEU A 19 -11.26 10.68 23.35
CA LEU A 19 -10.07 10.96 22.54
C LEU A 19 -9.03 9.83 22.66
N ARG A 20 -8.80 9.33 23.87
CA ARG A 20 -7.88 8.22 24.13
C ARG A 20 -8.34 6.95 23.43
N ASP A 21 -9.63 6.62 23.54
CA ASP A 21 -10.20 5.44 22.90
C ASP A 21 -10.14 5.56 21.37
N GLY A 22 -10.41 6.74 20.82
CA GLY A 22 -10.22 7.04 19.41
C GLY A 22 -8.76 6.84 18.96
N CYS A 23 -7.79 7.32 19.74
CA CYS A 23 -6.37 7.12 19.46
C CYS A 23 -5.97 5.64 19.52
N ILE A 24 -6.48 4.88 20.49
CA ILE A 24 -6.20 3.43 20.60
C ILE A 24 -6.74 2.70 19.37
N VAL A 25 -7.98 2.98 18.96
CA VAL A 25 -8.58 2.37 17.77
C VAL A 25 -7.80 2.75 16.51
N ALA A 26 -7.42 4.02 16.35
CA ALA A 26 -6.60 4.48 15.23
C ALA A 26 -5.23 3.78 15.20
N LEU A 27 -4.56 3.66 16.35
CA LEU A 27 -3.27 2.99 16.47
C LEU A 27 -3.38 1.50 16.16
N ALA A 28 -4.42 0.84 16.64
CA ALA A 28 -4.70 -0.57 16.34
C ALA A 28 -4.94 -0.80 14.84
N LEU A 29 -5.72 0.07 14.18
CA LEU A 29 -5.96 0.01 12.73
C LEU A 29 -4.66 0.17 11.93
N VAL A 30 -3.81 1.13 12.32
CA VAL A 30 -2.49 1.33 11.69
C VAL A 30 -1.60 0.11 11.90
N ALA A 31 -1.53 -0.43 13.11
CA ALA A 31 -0.72 -1.60 13.43
C ALA A 31 -1.17 -2.85 12.67
N VAL A 32 -2.49 -3.10 12.58
CA VAL A 32 -3.05 -4.21 11.80
C VAL A 32 -2.77 -4.04 10.32
N SER A 33 -2.92 -2.83 9.77
CA SER A 33 -2.62 -2.55 8.36
C SER A 33 -1.13 -2.77 8.07
N LEU A 34 -0.25 -2.35 8.97
CA LEU A 34 1.19 -2.55 8.85
C LEU A 34 1.57 -4.03 8.96
N ALA A 35 0.98 -4.77 9.90
CA ALA A 35 1.18 -6.21 10.05
C ALA A 35 0.69 -6.98 8.81
N ALA A 36 -0.45 -6.56 8.24
CA ALA A 36 -0.93 -7.08 6.98
C ALA A 36 0.08 -6.81 5.86
N MET A 37 0.57 -5.56 5.73
CA MET A 37 1.61 -5.18 4.74
C MET A 37 2.89 -6.02 4.86
N LEU A 38 3.35 -6.27 6.09
CA LEU A 38 4.54 -7.10 6.36
C LEU A 38 4.32 -8.59 6.09
N SER A 39 3.07 -9.05 6.12
CA SER A 39 2.71 -10.44 5.81
C SER A 39 2.54 -10.69 4.31
N LEU A 40 2.57 -9.65 3.47
CA LEU A 40 2.46 -9.87 2.02
C LEU A 40 3.69 -10.61 1.49
N PRO A 41 3.51 -11.49 0.49
CA PRO A 41 4.60 -12.16 -0.18
C PRO A 41 5.52 -11.12 -0.84
N GLN A 42 6.70 -10.95 -0.27
CA GLN A 42 7.81 -10.29 -0.96
C GLN A 42 8.34 -11.24 -2.02
N ALA A 43 8.73 -10.70 -3.17
CA ALA A 43 9.19 -11.51 -4.29
C ALA A 43 10.35 -12.42 -3.86
N PRO A 44 10.17 -13.77 -3.87
CA PRO A 44 11.23 -14.68 -3.50
C PRO A 44 12.36 -14.57 -4.52
N LEU A 45 13.60 -14.47 -4.03
CA LEU A 45 14.79 -14.59 -4.86
C LEU A 45 14.74 -15.93 -5.61
N GLY A 46 14.63 -15.90 -6.93
CA GLY A 46 14.69 -17.09 -7.79
C GLY A 46 13.36 -17.65 -8.31
N ARG A 47 12.20 -17.04 -8.00
CA ARG A 47 10.93 -17.43 -8.65
C ARG A 47 10.51 -16.38 -9.68
N ALA A 48 10.31 -16.81 -10.92
CA ALA A 48 9.89 -15.95 -12.03
C ALA A 48 8.39 -15.58 -11.93
N VAL A 49 8.02 -14.79 -10.92
CA VAL A 49 6.65 -14.27 -10.74
C VAL A 49 6.60 -12.78 -11.09
N PRO A 50 5.60 -12.30 -11.86
CA PRO A 50 5.38 -10.89 -12.08
C PRO A 50 5.29 -10.11 -10.77
N GLN A 51 5.72 -8.84 -10.77
CA GLN A 51 5.77 -8.02 -9.57
C GLN A 51 4.97 -6.72 -9.73
N ALA A 52 4.37 -6.25 -8.65
CA ALA A 52 3.71 -4.96 -8.56
C ALA A 52 4.65 -4.00 -7.83
N ILE A 53 4.97 -2.89 -8.49
CA ILE A 53 5.69 -1.76 -7.91
C ILE A 53 4.65 -0.72 -7.55
N ILE A 54 4.60 -0.37 -6.27
CA ILE A 54 3.67 0.62 -5.73
C ILE A 54 4.44 1.93 -5.53
N PHE A 55 4.00 2.97 -6.22
CA PHE A 55 4.49 4.34 -6.07
C PHE A 55 3.54 5.16 -5.18
N PRO A 56 3.97 6.35 -4.73
CA PRO A 56 3.10 7.24 -4.00
C PRO A 56 1.90 7.68 -4.86
N PRO A 57 0.71 7.86 -4.26
CA PRO A 57 -0.51 8.19 -5.01
C PRO A 57 -0.48 9.57 -5.66
N TRP A 58 0.41 10.46 -5.22
CA TRP A 58 0.64 11.77 -5.85
C TRP A 58 1.60 11.72 -7.05
N MET A 59 2.20 10.57 -7.34
CA MET A 59 3.07 10.39 -8.50
C MET A 59 2.25 10.08 -9.75
N PRO A 60 2.42 10.85 -10.85
CA PRO A 60 1.77 10.54 -12.12
C PRO A 60 2.17 9.15 -12.64
N GLN A 61 1.23 8.45 -13.28
CA GLN A 61 1.46 7.10 -13.79
C GLN A 61 2.61 7.02 -14.79
N GLN A 62 2.75 8.02 -15.67
CA GLN A 62 3.83 8.11 -16.64
C GLN A 62 5.21 8.19 -15.98
N ASP A 63 5.33 8.92 -14.86
CA ASP A 63 6.57 9.03 -14.11
C ASP A 63 6.90 7.72 -13.39
N ALA A 64 5.87 7.06 -12.83
CA ALA A 64 6.01 5.74 -12.23
C ALA A 64 6.51 4.68 -13.24
N MET A 65 5.96 4.70 -14.46
CA MET A 65 6.43 3.83 -15.55
C MET A 65 7.86 4.17 -15.97
N ALA A 66 8.17 5.46 -16.15
CA ALA A 66 9.51 5.91 -16.52
C ALA A 66 10.56 5.52 -15.47
N GLN A 67 10.27 5.69 -14.18
CA GLN A 67 11.16 5.28 -13.08
C GLN A 67 11.34 3.76 -13.03
N SER A 68 10.29 3.00 -13.32
CA SER A 68 10.35 1.53 -13.40
C SER A 68 11.28 1.09 -14.54
N LEU A 69 11.12 1.67 -15.73
CA LEU A 69 11.97 1.40 -16.89
C LEU A 69 13.42 1.82 -16.67
N ALA A 70 13.64 3.00 -16.07
CA ALA A 70 14.97 3.51 -15.75
C ALA A 70 15.72 2.62 -14.75
N ALA A 71 14.99 1.93 -13.87
CA ALA A 71 15.53 0.94 -12.94
C ALA A 71 15.73 -0.46 -13.58
N GLY A 72 15.53 -0.58 -14.90
CA GLY A 72 15.76 -1.82 -15.65
C GLY A 72 14.59 -2.81 -15.61
N HIS A 73 13.43 -2.42 -15.09
CA HIS A 73 12.27 -3.30 -15.05
C HIS A 73 11.58 -3.35 -16.41
N ARG A 74 11.14 -4.55 -16.80
CA ARG A 74 10.27 -4.72 -17.97
C ARG A 74 8.83 -4.47 -17.57
N VAL A 75 8.33 -3.27 -17.84
CA VAL A 75 6.93 -2.90 -17.58
C VAL A 75 6.01 -3.70 -18.48
N LEU A 76 5.04 -4.39 -17.88
CA LEU A 76 4.01 -5.14 -18.60
C LEU A 76 2.77 -4.27 -18.82
N ARG A 77 2.29 -3.61 -17.76
CA ARG A 77 1.08 -2.77 -17.76
C ARG A 77 0.92 -1.97 -16.46
N GLY A 78 -0.09 -1.09 -16.42
CA GLY A 78 -0.56 -0.45 -15.19
C GLY A 78 -1.46 -1.36 -14.35
N GLY A 79 -1.45 -1.17 -13.04
CA GLY A 79 -2.35 -1.85 -12.11
C GLY A 79 -3.73 -1.21 -12.02
N ILE A 80 -4.53 -1.66 -11.05
CA ILE A 80 -5.89 -1.15 -10.77
C ILE A 80 -5.93 0.34 -10.42
N SER A 81 -4.79 0.91 -10.02
CA SER A 81 -4.64 2.32 -9.68
C SER A 81 -3.43 2.90 -10.39
N PRO A 82 -3.45 4.23 -10.71
CA PRO A 82 -2.43 4.86 -11.54
C PRO A 82 -1.02 4.85 -10.93
N PHE A 83 -0.91 4.67 -9.62
CA PHE A 83 0.36 4.58 -8.90
C PHE A 83 0.89 3.14 -8.77
N ILE A 84 0.24 2.15 -9.40
CA ILE A 84 0.66 0.74 -9.40
C ILE A 84 1.16 0.39 -10.79
N VAL A 85 2.38 -0.14 -10.87
CA VAL A 85 2.99 -0.61 -12.13
C VAL A 85 3.28 -2.10 -12.01
N ILE A 86 2.86 -2.88 -13.00
CA ILE A 86 3.10 -4.32 -13.04
C ILE A 86 4.27 -4.58 -13.99
N VAL A 87 5.28 -5.25 -13.47
CA VAL A 87 6.53 -5.57 -14.18
C VAL A 87 6.70 -7.08 -14.30
N ALA A 88 7.45 -7.51 -15.31
CA ALA A 88 7.82 -8.90 -15.47
C ALA A 88 8.70 -9.36 -14.32
N ALA A 89 8.79 -10.67 -14.14
CA ALA A 89 9.75 -11.22 -13.21
C ALA A 89 11.18 -10.83 -13.62
N ALA A 90 12.04 -10.58 -12.64
CA ALA A 90 13.46 -10.45 -12.90
C ALA A 90 14.01 -11.77 -13.45
N GLU A 91 14.86 -11.68 -14.47
CA GLU A 91 15.60 -12.83 -14.98
C GLU A 91 16.50 -13.40 -13.88
N ALA A 92 16.67 -14.73 -13.85
CA ALA A 92 17.47 -15.39 -12.83
C ALA A 92 18.92 -14.84 -12.85
N GLY A 93 19.34 -14.21 -11.74
CA GLY A 93 20.66 -13.59 -11.60
C GLY A 93 20.71 -12.09 -11.94
N ALA A 94 19.61 -11.50 -12.42
CA ALA A 94 19.49 -10.04 -12.55
C ALA A 94 19.08 -9.43 -11.22
N GLU A 95 19.96 -8.66 -10.59
CA GLU A 95 19.62 -7.87 -9.41
C GLU A 95 18.79 -6.66 -9.84
N THR A 96 17.47 -6.83 -9.91
CA THR A 96 16.56 -5.71 -10.18
C THR A 96 16.40 -4.88 -8.92
N ALA A 97 17.07 -3.72 -8.90
CA ALA A 97 16.95 -2.77 -7.81
C ALA A 97 15.53 -2.17 -7.74
N ARG A 98 15.11 -1.83 -6.52
CA ARG A 98 13.85 -1.10 -6.30
C ARG A 98 13.92 0.27 -6.99
N PRO A 99 12.94 0.64 -7.84
CA PRO A 99 12.95 1.93 -8.51
C PRO A 99 12.95 3.09 -7.52
N ARG A 100 13.59 4.20 -7.92
CA ARG A 100 13.62 5.41 -7.10
C ARG A 100 12.20 5.92 -6.87
N GLY A 101 11.86 6.17 -5.61
CA GLY A 101 10.55 6.67 -5.22
C GLY A 101 9.45 5.61 -5.11
N ALA A 102 9.71 4.34 -5.45
CA ALA A 102 8.78 3.27 -5.14
C ALA A 102 8.64 3.12 -3.63
N LEU A 103 7.41 2.93 -3.13
CA LEU A 103 7.07 2.68 -1.72
C LEU A 103 7.14 1.19 -1.36
N LEU A 104 6.84 0.31 -2.32
CA LEU A 104 6.84 -1.14 -2.11
C LEU A 104 7.02 -1.89 -3.43
N MET A 105 7.54 -3.12 -3.32
CA MET A 105 7.52 -4.11 -4.39
C MET A 105 6.93 -5.41 -3.84
N LEU A 106 6.01 -6.00 -4.59
CA LEU A 106 5.22 -7.16 -4.18
C LEU A 106 5.21 -8.20 -5.30
N ALA A 107 5.29 -9.49 -4.97
CA ALA A 107 5.01 -10.52 -5.96
C ALA A 107 3.50 -10.63 -6.21
N LEU A 108 3.09 -10.78 -7.47
CA LEU A 108 1.70 -11.10 -7.85
C LEU A 108 1.38 -12.59 -7.66
N ASP A 109 1.89 -13.22 -6.61
CA ASP A 109 1.53 -14.61 -6.29
C ASP A 109 0.19 -14.62 -5.54
N GLY A 110 -0.90 -14.90 -6.26
CA GLY A 110 -2.27 -14.85 -5.73
C GLY A 110 -2.86 -13.44 -5.56
N LEU A 111 -2.08 -12.37 -5.73
CA LEU A 111 -2.51 -10.97 -5.59
C LEU A 111 -2.94 -10.30 -6.90
N ALA A 112 -2.78 -10.98 -8.03
CA ALA A 112 -3.11 -10.42 -9.35
C ALA A 112 -4.54 -9.87 -9.39
N GLY A 113 -5.53 -10.58 -8.85
CA GLY A 113 -6.92 -10.11 -8.87
C GLY A 113 -7.20 -8.81 -8.11
N CYS A 114 -6.33 -8.42 -7.17
CA CYS A 114 -6.50 -7.20 -6.37
C CYS A 114 -5.70 -6.01 -6.93
N LEU A 115 -4.56 -6.29 -7.56
CA LEU A 115 -3.61 -5.26 -8.00
C LEU A 115 -3.64 -5.01 -9.51
N ASP A 116 -4.20 -5.96 -10.27
CA ASP A 116 -4.29 -5.86 -11.71
C ASP A 116 -5.45 -4.99 -12.15
N SER A 117 -5.22 -4.19 -13.19
CA SER A 117 -6.32 -3.49 -13.83
C SER A 117 -7.23 -4.54 -14.44
N ARG A 118 -8.52 -4.51 -14.08
CA ARG A 118 -9.51 -5.27 -14.81
C ARG A 118 -9.52 -4.68 -16.21
N ALA A 119 -8.87 -5.33 -17.16
CA ALA A 119 -9.16 -5.09 -18.56
C ALA A 119 -10.66 -5.28 -18.67
N SER A 120 -11.39 -4.18 -18.91
CA SER A 120 -12.82 -4.26 -19.21
C SER A 120 -12.92 -5.30 -20.31
N ALA A 121 -13.52 -6.44 -19.98
CA ALA A 121 -13.89 -7.42 -20.99
C ALA A 121 -14.87 -6.66 -21.89
N GLU A 122 -14.37 -6.15 -23.00
CA GLU A 122 -15.20 -5.65 -24.07
C GLU A 122 -16.05 -6.86 -24.48
N PRO A 123 -17.38 -6.82 -24.28
CA PRO A 123 -18.22 -7.90 -24.74
C PRO A 123 -18.13 -7.86 -26.26
N SER A 124 -17.38 -8.80 -26.83
CA SER A 124 -17.37 -9.05 -28.26
C SER A 124 -18.81 -9.32 -28.69
N LEU A 125 -19.42 -8.34 -29.36
CA LEU A 125 -20.73 -8.42 -30.00
C LEU A 125 -20.59 -9.03 -31.39
#